data_AF-A0A971Z6N2-F1
#
_entry.id   AF-A0A971Z6N2-F1
#
_cell.length_a   1.000
_cell.length_b   1.000
_cell.length_c   1.000
_cell.angle_alpha   90.00
_cell.angle_beta   90.00
_cell.angle_gamma   90.00
#
_symmetry.space_group_name_H-M   'P 1'
#
loop_
_entity.id
_entity.type
_entity.pdbx_description
1 polymer ?
#
loop_
_entity_poly.entity_id
_entity_poly.type
_entity_poly.pdbx_seq_one_letter_code
_entity_poly.pdbx_strand_id
1 'polypeptide(L)'
;MQFSICRLKKERNLGTKGLTLVETVMALALLGIVLVSVFTFYFFATNTYTVAQKKSNVQHDVLFAAEFVSNELRTAMAIDLSMYEKINQGNEAYNCSIGLKDGYIEYHYKGKSKPLTNSNIIEFNLALNKDSNLLEFNIIGEEDGKQYSIYSSITLLNLEEIPTQSSSGIWVHYYNPSSE
;
A
#
# COMPACT_ATOMS: atom_id res chain seq x y z
N MET A 1 66.95 37.33 -57.90
CA MET A 1 65.58 37.77 -57.51
C MET A 1 64.77 36.51 -57.17
N GLN A 2 64.05 36.54 -56.04
CA GLN A 2 63.16 35.51 -55.46
C GLN A 2 62.41 34.64 -56.49
N PHE A 3 62.09 33.37 -56.24
CA PHE A 3 61.09 32.94 -55.25
C PHE A 3 61.41 31.59 -54.60
N SER A 4 61.45 31.59 -53.27
CA SER A 4 61.34 30.39 -52.43
C SER A 4 59.89 29.94 -52.39
N ILE A 5 59.61 28.70 -52.81
CA ILE A 5 58.35 28.02 -52.52
C ILE A 5 58.66 26.98 -51.44
N CYS A 6 58.41 27.36 -50.18
CA CYS A 6 58.44 26.45 -49.06
C CYS A 6 57.23 25.50 -49.16
N ARG A 7 57.44 24.28 -49.66
CA ARG A 7 56.46 23.19 -49.53
C ARG A 7 56.54 22.64 -48.11
N LEU A 8 55.67 23.15 -47.22
CA LEU A 8 55.39 22.50 -45.95
C LEU A 8 54.73 21.16 -46.23
N LYS A 9 55.53 20.08 -46.18
CA LYS A 9 55.04 18.71 -46.15
C LYS A 9 54.31 18.52 -44.82
N LYS A 10 52.99 18.73 -44.81
CA LYS A 10 52.11 18.35 -43.70
C LYS A 10 52.14 16.83 -43.60
N GLU A 11 52.97 16.31 -42.71
CA GLU A 11 52.93 14.89 -42.35
C GLU A 11 51.58 14.60 -41.68
N ARG A 12 50.63 14.07 -42.44
CA ARG A 12 49.49 13.37 -41.85
C ARG A 12 50.06 12.10 -41.23
N ASN A 13 50.32 12.16 -39.94
CA ASN A 13 50.57 10.98 -39.13
C ASN A 13 49.24 10.22 -38.94
N LEU A 14 48.72 9.66 -40.03
CA LEU A 14 47.73 8.59 -40.01
C LEU A 14 48.51 7.30 -39.71
N GLY A 15 49.14 7.26 -38.53
CA GLY A 15 49.71 6.04 -38.01
C GLY A 15 48.57 5.06 -37.82
N THR A 16 48.63 3.94 -38.52
CA THR A 16 47.78 2.76 -38.28
C THR A 16 48.09 2.23 -36.88
N LYS A 17 47.55 2.88 -35.85
CA LYS A 17 47.65 2.42 -34.46
C LYS A 17 46.66 1.29 -34.29
N GLY A 18 47.13 0.05 -34.42
CA GLY A 18 46.38 -1.12 -34.00
C GLY A 18 46.24 -1.14 -32.48
N LEU A 19 45.10 -1.61 -31.98
CA LEU A 19 44.90 -1.90 -30.55
C LEU A 19 45.92 -2.93 -30.10
N THR A 20 46.63 -2.65 -29.01
CA THR A 20 47.53 -3.66 -28.43
C THR A 20 46.72 -4.72 -27.69
N LEU A 21 47.21 -5.96 -27.67
CA LEU A 21 46.56 -7.06 -26.94
C LEU A 21 46.38 -6.70 -25.46
N VAL A 22 47.40 -6.09 -24.86
CA VAL A 22 47.41 -5.69 -23.45
C VAL A 22 46.34 -4.63 -23.17
N GLU A 23 46.20 -3.62 -24.04
CA GLU A 23 45.18 -2.57 -23.91
C GLU A 23 43.77 -3.16 -23.97
N THR A 24 43.54 -4.13 -24.86
CA THR A 24 42.25 -4.83 -24.97
C THR A 24 41.92 -5.63 -23.71
N VAL A 25 42.89 -6.38 -23.19
CA VAL A 25 42.72 -7.18 -21.97
C VAL A 25 42.46 -6.29 -20.75
N MET A 26 43.20 -5.19 -20.62
CA MET A 26 42.99 -4.21 -19.54
C MET A 26 41.61 -3.54 -19.64
N ALA A 27 41.19 -3.15 -20.85
CA ALA A 27 39.87 -2.56 -21.07
C ALA A 27 38.74 -3.55 -20.72
N LEU A 28 38.86 -4.82 -21.11
CA LEU A 28 37.89 -5.87 -20.75
C LEU A 28 37.85 -6.14 -19.25
N ALA A 29 39.00 -6.15 -18.57
CA ALA A 29 39.07 -6.33 -17.13
C ALA A 29 38.36 -5.18 -16.40
N LEU A 30 38.61 -3.93 -16.80
CA LEU A 30 37.94 -2.75 -16.24
C LEU A 30 36.45 -2.74 -16.55
N LEU A 31 36.06 -3.10 -17.77
CA LEU A 31 34.65 -3.23 -18.16
C LEU A 31 33.93 -4.25 -17.28
N GLY A 32 34.57 -5.40 -17.01
CA GLY A 32 34.02 -6.44 -16.13
C GLY A 32 33.73 -5.91 -14.72
N ILE A 33 34.67 -5.18 -14.13
CA ILE A 33 34.51 -4.56 -12.80
C ILE A 33 33.33 -3.57 -12.78
N VAL A 34 33.24 -2.72 -13.81
CA VAL A 34 32.16 -1.74 -13.94
C VAL A 34 30.82 -2.44 -14.08
N LEU A 35 30.72 -3.45 -14.95
CA LEU A 35 29.47 -4.19 -15.16
C LEU A 35 28.99 -4.88 -13.89
N VAL A 36 29.88 -5.57 -13.16
CA VAL A 36 29.53 -6.21 -11.89
C VAL A 36 28.96 -5.17 -10.92
N SER A 37 29.63 -4.03 -10.79
CA SER A 37 29.19 -2.95 -9.89
C SER A 37 27.80 -2.41 -10.26
N VAL A 38 27.56 -2.19 -11.56
CA VAL A 38 26.26 -1.71 -12.08
C VAL A 38 25.15 -2.72 -11.81
N PHE A 39 25.39 -4.01 -12.09
CA PHE A 39 24.38 -5.05 -11.85
C PHE A 39 24.09 -5.21 -10.36
N THR A 40 25.11 -5.25 -9.50
CA THR A 40 24.91 -5.32 -8.04
C THR A 40 24.07 -4.16 -7.54
N PHE A 41 24.36 -2.94 -7.98
CA PHE A 41 23.59 -1.76 -7.59
C PHE A 41 22.14 -1.83 -8.10
N TYR A 42 21.93 -2.27 -9.34
CA TYR A 42 20.61 -2.44 -9.93
C TYR A 42 19.74 -3.44 -9.14
N PHE A 43 20.29 -4.62 -8.80
CA PHE A 43 19.58 -5.61 -8.00
C PHE A 43 19.29 -5.11 -6.58
N PHE A 44 20.25 -4.40 -5.97
CA PHE A 44 20.05 -3.79 -4.66
C PHE A 44 18.92 -2.76 -4.69
N ALA A 45 18.91 -1.88 -5.69
CA ALA A 45 17.91 -0.82 -5.82
C ALA A 45 16.50 -1.40 -6.03
N THR A 46 16.36 -2.36 -6.94
CA THR A 46 15.06 -2.99 -7.22
C THR A 46 14.54 -3.74 -6.01
N ASN A 47 15.36 -4.55 -5.33
CA ASN A 47 14.95 -5.27 -4.14
C ASN A 47 14.56 -4.33 -2.99
N THR A 48 15.35 -3.28 -2.77
CA THR A 48 15.06 -2.27 -1.73
C THR A 48 13.75 -1.56 -2.02
N TYR A 49 13.51 -1.18 -3.27
CA TYR A 49 12.26 -0.54 -3.69
C TYR A 49 11.06 -1.47 -3.48
N THR A 50 11.16 -2.74 -3.89
CA THR A 50 10.06 -3.71 -3.73
C THR A 50 9.71 -3.93 -2.26
N VAL A 51 10.71 -4.10 -1.39
CA VAL A 51 10.49 -4.27 0.06
C VAL A 51 9.89 -3.00 0.68
N ALA A 52 10.37 -1.82 0.28
CA ALA A 52 9.83 -0.55 0.76
C ALA A 52 8.38 -0.35 0.32
N GLN A 53 8.05 -0.68 -0.93
CA GLN A 53 6.70 -0.56 -1.48
C GLN A 53 5.72 -1.47 -0.74
N LYS A 54 6.06 -2.75 -0.58
CA LYS A 54 5.27 -3.73 0.17
C LYS A 54 4.94 -3.24 1.58
N LYS A 55 5.97 -2.79 2.32
CA LYS A 55 5.81 -2.20 3.64
C LYS A 55 4.91 -0.95 3.63
N SER A 56 5.12 -0.06 2.67
CA SER A 56 4.32 1.16 2.54
C SER A 56 2.86 0.86 2.25
N ASN A 57 2.58 -0.16 1.43
CA ASN A 57 1.22 -0.56 1.08
C ASN A 57 0.45 -1.02 2.32
N VAL A 58 1.02 -1.90 3.16
CA VAL A 58 0.32 -2.39 4.36
C VAL A 58 0.08 -1.25 5.36
N GLN A 59 1.06 -0.39 5.57
CA GLN A 59 0.87 0.77 6.45
C GLN A 59 -0.22 1.71 5.94
N HIS A 60 -0.22 1.96 4.63
CA HIS A 60 -1.24 2.80 4.00
C HIS A 60 -2.62 2.16 4.09
N ASP A 61 -2.75 0.85 3.83
CA ASP A 61 -4.02 0.13 3.85
C ASP A 61 -4.62 0.09 5.25
N VAL A 62 -3.81 -0.20 6.28
CA VAL A 62 -4.26 -0.20 7.69
C VAL A 62 -4.70 1.22 8.10
N LEU A 63 -3.93 2.25 7.74
CA LEU A 63 -4.26 3.65 8.04
C LEU A 63 -5.53 4.11 7.32
N PHE A 64 -5.60 3.86 6.02
CA PHE A 64 -6.74 4.23 5.18
C PHE A 64 -8.02 3.54 5.67
N ALA A 65 -7.95 2.25 5.99
CA ALA A 65 -9.08 1.54 6.56
C ALA A 65 -9.51 2.11 7.92
N ALA A 66 -8.55 2.43 8.80
CA ALA A 66 -8.86 3.03 10.10
C ALA A 66 -9.53 4.41 9.96
N GLU A 67 -9.04 5.26 9.06
CA GLU A 67 -9.64 6.57 8.78
C GLU A 67 -11.03 6.42 8.16
N PHE A 68 -11.18 5.52 7.18
CA PHE A 68 -12.46 5.25 6.52
C PHE A 68 -13.51 4.75 7.51
N VAL A 69 -13.19 3.70 8.28
CA VAL A 69 -14.06 3.14 9.32
C VAL A 69 -14.42 4.21 10.35
N SER A 70 -13.45 5.01 10.81
CA SER A 70 -13.70 6.08 11.77
C SER A 70 -14.67 7.13 11.25
N ASN A 71 -14.51 7.55 10.00
CA ASN A 71 -15.34 8.60 9.41
C ASN A 71 -16.76 8.10 9.12
N GLU A 72 -16.89 6.90 8.56
CA GLU A 72 -18.19 6.31 8.24
C GLU A 72 -19.02 5.98 9.48
N LEU A 73 -18.41 5.34 10.47
CA LEU A 73 -19.15 4.88 11.65
C LEU A 73 -19.44 6.01 12.63
N ARG A 74 -18.64 7.08 12.65
CA ARG A 74 -18.89 8.25 13.52
C ARG A 74 -20.25 8.90 13.24
N THR A 75 -20.69 8.90 11.97
CA THR A 75 -21.97 9.50 11.55
C THR A 75 -23.10 8.48 11.41
N ALA A 76 -22.86 7.21 11.71
CA ALA A 76 -23.87 6.16 11.63
C ALA A 76 -24.98 6.38 12.67
N MET A 77 -26.22 6.07 12.28
CA MET A 77 -27.41 6.20 13.13
C MET A 77 -27.83 4.87 13.77
N ALA A 78 -27.53 3.75 13.12
CA ALA A 78 -27.74 2.41 13.64
C ALA A 78 -26.51 1.56 13.34
N ILE A 79 -26.10 0.72 14.28
CA ILE A 79 -24.92 -0.16 14.17
C ILE A 79 -25.26 -1.54 14.75
N ASP A 80 -24.79 -2.59 14.09
CA ASP A 80 -24.83 -3.97 14.53
C ASP A 80 -23.52 -4.69 14.17
N LEU A 81 -22.95 -5.40 15.13
CA LEU A 81 -21.68 -6.11 14.97
C LEU A 81 -21.92 -7.61 14.80
N SER A 82 -21.21 -8.25 13.87
CA SER A 82 -21.33 -9.68 13.61
C SER A 82 -19.99 -10.35 13.31
N MET A 83 -19.95 -11.67 13.52
CA MET A 83 -18.81 -12.50 13.15
C MET A 83 -18.81 -12.90 11.67
N TYR A 84 -19.89 -12.59 10.94
CA TYR A 84 -20.07 -12.99 9.55
C TYR A 84 -20.79 -11.89 8.77
N GLU A 85 -20.55 -11.87 7.46
CA GLU A 85 -21.22 -10.99 6.50
C GLU A 85 -22.74 -11.29 6.49
N LYS A 86 -23.57 -10.34 6.91
CA LYS A 86 -25.02 -10.40 6.67
C LYS A 86 -25.31 -9.82 5.29
N ILE A 87 -25.71 -10.68 4.36
CA ILE A 87 -26.18 -10.25 3.04
C ILE A 87 -27.55 -9.58 3.22
N ASN A 88 -27.60 -8.27 3.00
CA ASN A 88 -28.85 -7.49 3.07
C ASN A 88 -29.80 -7.93 1.95
N GLN A 89 -30.75 -8.83 2.26
CA GLN A 89 -31.80 -9.31 1.33
C GLN A 89 -32.97 -8.31 1.19
N GLY A 90 -32.68 -7.01 1.11
CA GLY A 90 -33.69 -5.99 0.78
C GLY A 90 -34.63 -5.55 1.91
N ASN A 91 -34.38 -5.92 3.18
CA ASN A 91 -35.05 -5.31 4.34
C ASN A 91 -34.11 -4.28 4.99
N GLU A 92 -34.59 -3.04 5.05
CA GLU A 92 -33.86 -1.77 5.09
C GLU A 92 -33.27 -1.38 6.46
N ALA A 93 -32.89 -2.34 7.32
CA ALA A 93 -32.31 -1.99 8.63
C ALA A 93 -30.91 -1.37 8.51
N TYR A 94 -30.14 -1.77 7.49
CA TYR A 94 -28.77 -1.30 7.26
C TYR A 94 -28.55 -1.06 5.77
N ASN A 95 -27.99 0.08 5.38
CA ASN A 95 -27.67 0.40 3.98
C ASN A 95 -26.18 0.18 3.65
N CYS A 96 -25.34 0.04 4.69
CA CYS A 96 -23.91 -0.13 4.59
C CYS A 96 -23.41 -1.32 5.42
N SER A 97 -22.29 -1.91 5.01
CA SER A 97 -21.50 -2.79 5.89
C SER A 97 -20.01 -2.74 5.57
N ILE A 98 -19.18 -2.89 6.61
CA ILE A 98 -17.72 -3.00 6.49
C ILE A 98 -17.27 -4.26 7.22
N GLY A 99 -16.36 -5.02 6.63
CA GLY A 99 -15.80 -6.18 7.33
C GLY A 99 -14.61 -6.82 6.62
N LEU A 100 -13.97 -7.76 7.31
CA LEU A 100 -12.83 -8.49 6.79
C LEU A 100 -13.28 -9.71 5.98
N LYS A 101 -12.73 -9.84 4.77
CA LYS A 101 -12.99 -10.94 3.85
C LYS A 101 -11.74 -11.26 3.05
N ASP A 102 -11.33 -12.53 3.04
CA ASP A 102 -10.20 -13.03 2.23
C ASP A 102 -8.92 -12.16 2.32
N GLY A 103 -8.65 -11.62 3.51
CA GLY A 103 -7.47 -10.82 3.80
C GLY A 103 -7.54 -9.34 3.43
N TYR A 104 -8.69 -8.83 2.99
CA TYR A 104 -8.92 -7.40 2.74
C TYR A 104 -10.18 -6.91 3.44
N ILE A 105 -10.25 -5.60 3.71
CA ILE A 105 -11.47 -4.98 4.23
C ILE A 105 -12.37 -4.61 3.05
N GLU A 106 -13.61 -5.06 3.11
CA GLU A 106 -14.63 -4.87 2.10
C GLU A 106 -15.68 -3.87 2.60
N TYR A 107 -16.09 -2.93 1.74
CA TYR A 107 -17.17 -1.98 2.00
C TYR A 107 -18.35 -2.25 1.07
N HIS A 108 -19.53 -2.37 1.65
CA HIS A 108 -20.78 -2.58 0.95
C HIS A 108 -21.67 -1.36 1.12
N TYR A 109 -22.26 -0.90 0.02
CA TYR A 109 -23.25 0.17 0.01
C TYR A 109 -24.36 -0.15 -0.97
N LYS A 110 -25.62 -0.17 -0.50
CA LYS A 110 -26.82 -0.44 -1.33
C LYS A 110 -26.66 -1.67 -2.24
N GLY A 111 -26.09 -2.75 -1.70
CA GLY A 111 -25.89 -4.03 -2.41
C GLY A 111 -24.72 -4.06 -3.39
N LYS A 112 -23.91 -3.00 -3.47
CA LYS A 112 -22.63 -2.99 -4.20
C LYS A 112 -21.49 -3.15 -3.22
N SER A 113 -20.54 -4.04 -3.55
CA SER A 113 -19.32 -4.22 -2.79
C SER A 113 -18.11 -3.55 -3.47
N LYS A 114 -17.18 -3.02 -2.67
CA LYS A 114 -15.88 -2.49 -3.09
C LYS A 114 -14.80 -2.90 -2.07
N PRO A 115 -13.65 -3.45 -2.50
CA PRO A 115 -12.50 -3.62 -1.62
C PRO A 115 -11.89 -2.26 -1.26
N LEU A 116 -11.61 -2.03 0.02
CA LEU A 116 -10.95 -0.83 0.53
C LEU A 116 -9.43 -0.98 0.60
N THR A 117 -8.95 -2.19 0.87
CA THR A 117 -7.52 -2.49 1.05
C THR A 117 -7.07 -3.57 0.08
N ASN A 118 -5.75 -3.79 -0.01
CA ASN A 118 -5.22 -5.00 -0.62
C ASN A 118 -5.40 -6.21 0.32
N SER A 119 -5.10 -7.41 -0.18
CA SER A 119 -5.11 -8.67 0.59
C SER A 119 -3.90 -8.78 1.53
N ASN A 120 -3.79 -7.87 2.50
CA ASN A 120 -2.71 -7.81 3.48
C ASN A 120 -3.21 -7.55 4.92
N ILE A 121 -4.53 -7.57 5.14
CA ILE A 121 -5.17 -7.43 6.45
C ILE A 121 -5.43 -8.82 7.02
N ILE A 122 -4.92 -9.11 8.21
CA ILE A 122 -5.08 -10.40 8.86
C ILE A 122 -6.11 -10.38 9.99
N GLU A 123 -6.37 -9.20 10.56
CA GLU A 123 -7.32 -9.04 11.66
C GLU A 123 -8.07 -7.71 11.53
N PHE A 124 -9.38 -7.78 11.76
CA PHE A 124 -10.23 -6.62 11.94
C PHE A 124 -11.25 -6.95 13.01
N ASN A 125 -11.08 -6.38 14.19
CA ASN A 125 -11.94 -6.61 15.33
C ASN A 125 -12.63 -5.31 15.73
N LEU A 126 -13.93 -5.37 15.96
CA LEU A 126 -14.73 -4.27 16.49
C LEU A 126 -15.35 -4.69 17.81
N ALA A 127 -15.46 -3.75 18.73
CA ALA A 127 -16.11 -3.92 20.02
C ALA A 127 -16.92 -2.66 20.35
N LEU A 128 -18.19 -2.86 20.69
CA LEU A 128 -19.10 -1.81 21.11
C LEU A 128 -19.48 -2.04 22.56
N ASN A 129 -19.32 -1.03 23.40
CA ASN A 129 -19.59 -1.12 24.83
C ASN A 129 -21.03 -0.67 25.15
N LYS A 130 -21.79 -1.48 25.90
CA LYS A 130 -23.18 -1.18 26.30
C LYS A 130 -23.36 0.11 27.10
N ASP A 131 -22.34 0.55 27.81
CA ASP A 131 -22.44 1.69 28.74
C ASP A 131 -21.89 2.99 28.12
N SER A 132 -21.48 2.95 26.85
CA SER A 132 -20.90 4.11 26.15
C SER A 132 -21.21 4.09 24.67
N ASN A 133 -21.34 5.24 24.04
CA ASN A 133 -21.39 5.35 22.57
C ASN A 133 -19.99 5.24 21.93
N LEU A 134 -19.07 4.49 22.54
CA LEU A 134 -17.72 4.28 22.05
C LEU A 134 -17.65 2.95 21.31
N LEU A 135 -17.25 3.03 20.04
CA LEU A 135 -16.87 1.88 19.24
C LEU A 135 -15.35 1.81 19.20
N GLU A 136 -14.80 0.68 19.64
CA GLU A 136 -13.39 0.37 19.55
C GLU A 136 -13.16 -0.56 18.37
N PHE A 137 -12.05 -0.37 17.66
CA PHE A 137 -11.64 -1.31 16.64
C PHE A 137 -10.12 -1.43 16.56
N ASN A 138 -9.68 -2.60 16.13
CA ASN A 138 -8.29 -2.94 15.87
C ASN A 138 -8.18 -3.51 14.46
N ILE A 139 -7.27 -2.95 13.66
CA ILE A 139 -6.92 -3.46 12.32
C ILE A 139 -5.46 -3.87 12.36
N ILE A 140 -5.17 -5.11 11.94
CA ILE A 140 -3.80 -5.61 11.80
C ILE A 140 -3.56 -6.03 10.36
N GLY A 141 -2.58 -5.40 9.73
CA GLY A 141 -2.01 -5.83 8.47
C GLY A 141 -0.68 -6.53 8.64
N GLU A 142 -0.34 -7.45 7.75
CA GLU A 142 0.91 -8.21 7.76
C GLU A 142 1.56 -8.24 6.38
N GLU A 143 2.88 -8.07 6.35
CA GLU A 143 3.69 -8.31 5.15
C GLU A 143 5.08 -8.81 5.54
N ASP A 144 5.52 -9.88 4.89
CA ASP A 144 6.82 -10.52 5.13
C ASP A 144 7.09 -10.78 6.64
N GLY A 145 6.04 -11.18 7.38
CA GLY A 145 6.08 -11.47 8.82
C GLY A 145 6.15 -10.24 9.75
N LYS A 146 6.01 -9.03 9.20
CA LYS A 146 5.92 -7.78 9.99
C LYS A 146 4.49 -7.32 10.05
N GLN A 147 4.00 -7.11 11.27
CA GLN A 147 2.65 -6.65 11.52
C GLN A 147 2.60 -5.14 11.77
N TYR A 148 1.55 -4.51 11.25
CA TYR A 148 1.20 -3.11 11.49
C TYR A 148 -0.21 -3.08 12.04
N SER A 149 -0.37 -2.57 13.26
CA SER A 149 -1.64 -2.51 13.96
C SER A 149 -2.06 -1.06 14.20
N ILE A 150 -3.34 -0.77 13.96
CA ILE A 150 -3.96 0.47 14.43
C ILE A 150 -5.15 0.10 15.31
N TYR A 151 -5.07 0.59 16.55
CA TYR A 151 -6.18 0.60 17.49
C TYR A 151 -6.78 2.01 17.52
N SER A 152 -8.11 2.09 17.47
CA SER A 152 -8.85 3.34 17.54
C SER A 152 -10.11 3.17 18.38
N SER A 153 -10.51 4.24 19.04
CA SER A 153 -11.78 4.36 19.76
C SER A 153 -12.49 5.60 19.25
N ILE A 154 -13.71 5.44 18.75
CA ILE A 154 -14.51 6.51 18.16
C ILE A 154 -15.83 6.66 18.89
N THR A 155 -16.26 7.90 19.05
CA THR A 155 -17.59 8.24 19.56
C THR A 155 -18.60 8.24 18.41
N LEU A 156 -19.68 7.49 18.57
CA LEU A 156 -20.81 7.44 17.65
C LEU A 156 -21.72 8.63 17.95
N LEU A 157 -21.76 9.60 17.03
CA LEU A 157 -22.39 10.91 17.28
C LEU A 157 -23.91 10.91 17.04
N ASN A 158 -24.37 10.10 16.09
CA ASN A 158 -25.74 10.13 15.60
C ASN A 158 -26.56 8.88 15.97
N LEU A 159 -26.05 8.06 16.90
CA LEU A 159 -26.68 6.80 17.26
C LEU A 159 -28.06 7.05 17.89
N GLU A 160 -29.12 6.52 17.29
CA GLU A 160 -30.51 6.73 17.75
C GLU A 160 -30.79 5.99 19.07
N GLU A 161 -30.21 4.81 19.25
CA GLU A 161 -30.39 3.97 20.44
C GLU A 161 -29.03 3.49 20.97
N ILE A 162 -28.77 3.72 22.26
CA ILE A 162 -27.57 3.20 22.92
C ILE A 162 -27.69 1.67 23.01
N PRO A 163 -26.63 0.91 22.68
CA PRO A 163 -26.67 -0.55 22.73
C PRO A 163 -26.97 -1.02 24.15
N THR A 164 -27.96 -1.89 24.31
CA THR A 164 -28.31 -2.44 25.64
C THR A 164 -27.36 -3.57 26.08
N GLN A 165 -26.50 -4.05 25.18
CA GLN A 165 -25.53 -5.11 25.41
C GLN A 165 -24.23 -4.83 24.65
N SER A 166 -23.10 -5.28 25.21
CA SER A 166 -21.82 -5.17 24.54
C SER A 166 -21.77 -6.18 23.41
N SER A 167 -21.26 -5.77 22.25
CA SER A 167 -21.15 -6.62 21.07
C SER A 167 -19.73 -6.55 20.51
N SER A 168 -19.33 -7.61 19.82
CA SER A 168 -18.05 -7.68 19.13
C SER A 168 -18.21 -8.43 17.82
N GLY A 169 -17.41 -8.08 16.83
CA GLY A 169 -17.46 -8.72 15.52
C GLY A 169 -16.28 -8.38 14.64
N ILE A 170 -16.25 -9.01 13.47
CA ILE A 170 -15.31 -8.71 12.37
C ILE A 170 -16.03 -8.03 11.19
N TRP A 171 -17.36 -7.89 11.31
CA TRP A 171 -18.26 -7.16 10.44
C TRP A 171 -19.05 -6.15 11.25
N VAL A 172 -19.27 -4.99 10.66
CA VAL A 172 -20.18 -3.96 11.13
C VAL A 172 -21.20 -3.65 10.05
N HIS A 173 -22.47 -3.77 10.41
CA HIS A 173 -23.62 -3.39 9.61
C HIS A 173 -24.16 -2.09 10.17
N TYR A 174 -24.38 -1.10 9.31
CA TYR A 174 -24.79 0.21 9.80
C TYR A 174 -25.71 0.95 8.82
N TYR A 175 -26.47 1.89 9.37
CA TYR A 175 -27.24 2.86 8.60
C TYR A 175 -26.57 4.23 8.65
N ASN A 176 -26.25 4.78 7.50
CA ASN A 176 -25.71 6.14 7.37
C ASN A 176 -26.47 6.92 6.28
N PRO A 177 -27.23 7.98 6.64
CA PRO A 177 -27.96 8.80 5.66
C PRO A 177 -27.01 9.69 4.84
N SER A 178 -25.80 9.97 5.33
CA SER A 178 -24.82 10.84 4.66
C SER A 178 -24.11 10.17 3.48
N SER A 179 -24.36 8.87 3.27
CA SER A 179 -23.78 8.09 2.18
C SER A 179 -24.64 8.07 0.90
N GLU A 180 -25.83 8.71 0.92
CA GLU A 180 -26.66 9.00 -0.27
C GLU A 180 -26.16 10.19 -1.08
#